data_AF-A0A4P9XPU0-F1
#
_entry.id   AF-A0A4P9XPU0-F1
#
_cell.length_a   1.000
_cell.length_b   1.000
_cell.length_c   1.000
_cell.angle_alpha   90.00
_cell.angle_beta   90.00
_cell.angle_gamma   90.00
#
_symmetry.space_group_name_H-M   'P 1'
#
loop_
_entity.id
_entity.type
_entity.pdbx_description
1 polymer ?
#
loop_
_entity_poly.entity_id
_entity_poly.type
_entity_poly.pdbx_seq_one_letter_code
_entity_poly.pdbx_strand_id
1 'polypeptide(L)'
;MDYFLHRSSYYEHSGLAVQWPWLTDSAECTMLPPTPTVREIRFGAVEDLRHEKMAFIVDMESAVDAGCKTLAQIGLGVQQAGREFRQLGYPPLSLLIVTVITNLEAPFWGPYTSAYSATEPSVPEGLPAVDVMLLDQWASKDLQEFLHAKPFSVHFKAVQERGVWNNVYLSAGYTSYVWLLFITVLMALAYGLMRFARLITLQRMPRGLHLFIVISTFVLCILLLSHLIIARMTLAGRVIECIVFLFSNGLLDLIVWHWTLHLTAILSRLAISSLLGSAAIHLMLSLCSFSVNCYFISVQGSDDIHPVVAALASYALSLFPILSIFAFSCFGMWFGWCAYRVRRIPTVRVRFLRLSLLSLLAAAAFASSTVVNFLMDQTTKHHRMSTVHQTMVLSSTLLENTLEAHQSSEALYAPATRHLTQNTACFETSTMEDTLYHYPLRKHAAASVNVLRGNDG
;
A
#
# COMPACT_ATOMS: atom_id res chain seq x y z
N MET A 1 20.37 -14.63 9.41
CA MET A 1 19.99 -14.21 8.04
C MET A 1 19.92 -12.69 7.99
N ASP A 2 20.63 -12.05 7.06
CA ASP A 2 20.44 -10.61 6.82
C ASP A 2 19.29 -10.41 5.83
N TYR A 3 18.32 -9.55 6.14
CA TYR A 3 17.38 -9.03 5.15
C TYR A 3 17.58 -7.52 5.04
N PHE A 4 18.53 -7.10 4.22
CA PHE A 4 18.75 -5.68 3.95
C PHE A 4 19.19 -5.51 2.50
N LEU A 5 18.55 -4.57 1.79
CA LEU A 5 18.97 -4.11 0.45
C LEU A 5 20.37 -3.46 0.45
N HIS A 6 21.04 -3.41 1.61
CA HIS A 6 22.42 -3.00 1.73
C HIS A 6 23.35 -4.19 1.50
N ARG A 7 24.32 -3.99 0.60
CA ARG A 7 25.54 -4.80 0.59
C ARG A 7 26.33 -4.47 1.86
N SER A 8 26.00 -5.07 2.99
CA SER A 8 27.01 -5.26 4.03
C SER A 8 28.16 -6.05 3.39
N SER A 9 29.40 -5.67 3.71
CA SER A 9 30.56 -6.45 3.28
C SER A 9 30.43 -7.86 3.84
N TYR A 10 30.73 -8.87 3.02
CA TYR A 10 30.84 -10.25 3.49
C TYR A 10 31.64 -10.30 4.79
N TYR A 11 31.03 -10.82 5.84
CA TYR A 11 31.68 -10.96 7.14
C TYR A 11 31.87 -12.43 7.50
N GLU A 12 33.05 -12.71 8.06
CA GLU A 12 33.37 -13.92 8.80
C GLU A 12 33.90 -13.47 10.16
N HIS A 13 33.17 -13.82 11.21
CA HIS A 13 33.48 -13.46 12.58
C HIS A 13 33.66 -14.74 13.40
N SER A 14 34.66 -14.75 14.26
CA SER A 14 34.82 -15.78 15.29
C SER A 14 35.25 -15.12 16.59
N GLY A 15 34.78 -15.65 17.71
CA GLY A 15 35.09 -15.05 19.00
C GLY A 15 34.20 -15.56 20.12
N LEU A 16 33.95 -14.69 21.09
CA LEU A 16 33.07 -14.99 22.23
C LEU A 16 31.74 -14.26 22.08
N ALA A 17 30.64 -15.00 22.18
CA ALA A 17 29.30 -14.46 22.25
C ALA A 17 28.85 -14.47 23.72
N VAL A 18 28.39 -13.32 24.21
CA VAL A 18 27.97 -13.13 25.59
C VAL A 18 26.47 -12.86 25.63
N GLN A 19 25.75 -13.59 26.48
CA GLN A 19 24.37 -13.26 26.82
C GLN A 19 24.39 -12.33 28.02
N TRP A 20 23.74 -11.17 27.88
CA TRP A 20 23.76 -10.15 28.91
C TRP A 20 22.37 -9.55 29.14
N PRO A 21 21.93 -9.40 30.39
CA PRO A 21 20.56 -9.01 30.69
C PRO A 21 20.29 -7.53 30.43
N TRP A 22 19.05 -7.25 30.04
CA TRP A 22 18.51 -5.90 29.95
C TRP A 22 18.20 -5.31 31.32
N LEU A 23 18.18 -3.98 31.42
CA LEU A 23 17.67 -3.30 32.60
C LEU A 23 16.14 -3.42 32.60
N THR A 24 15.61 -4.19 33.54
CA THR A 24 14.16 -4.35 33.72
C THR A 24 13.54 -3.01 34.10
N ASP A 25 12.32 -2.75 33.62
CA ASP A 25 11.53 -1.53 33.87
C ASP A 25 12.16 -0.23 33.34
N SER A 26 13.16 -0.32 32.45
CA SER A 26 13.69 0.86 31.74
C SER A 26 12.84 1.17 30.52
N ALA A 27 12.46 2.43 30.33
CA ALA A 27 11.90 2.89 29.05
C ALA A 27 12.98 3.20 27.99
N GLU A 28 14.26 3.09 28.36
CA GLU A 28 15.39 3.63 27.58
C GLU A 28 16.08 2.57 26.71
N CYS A 29 15.59 1.32 26.66
CA CYS A 29 16.22 0.22 25.89
C CYS A 29 17.73 0.09 26.23
N THR A 30 18.02 -0.07 27.52
CA THR A 30 19.40 -0.13 28.03
C THR A 30 19.71 -1.49 28.64
N MET A 31 20.94 -1.97 28.41
CA MET A 31 21.45 -3.16 29.06
C MET A 31 21.96 -2.83 30.47
N LEU A 32 21.96 -3.82 31.37
CA LEU A 32 22.56 -3.64 32.70
C LEU A 32 24.06 -3.29 32.55
N PRO A 33 24.61 -2.35 33.32
CA PRO A 33 26.04 -2.05 33.22
C PRO A 33 26.87 -3.24 33.75
N PRO A 34 27.93 -3.67 33.05
CA PRO A 34 28.76 -4.77 33.50
C PRO A 34 29.51 -4.38 34.77
N THR A 35 29.30 -5.13 35.85
CA THR A 35 29.94 -4.86 37.14
C THR A 35 31.12 -5.82 37.33
N PRO A 36 32.36 -5.33 37.57
CA PRO A 36 33.56 -6.18 37.67
C PRO A 36 33.56 -7.16 38.85
N THR A 37 32.61 -7.01 39.78
CA THR A 37 32.40 -7.92 40.91
C THR A 37 31.74 -9.23 40.52
N VAL A 38 31.07 -9.28 39.36
CA VAL A 38 30.42 -10.50 38.85
C VAL A 38 31.51 -11.45 38.35
N ARG A 39 31.57 -12.63 38.96
CA ARG A 39 32.66 -13.60 38.77
C ARG A 39 32.78 -14.00 37.30
N GLU A 40 31.65 -14.21 36.64
CA GLU A 40 31.48 -14.63 35.26
C GLU A 40 32.14 -13.63 34.29
N ILE A 41 31.94 -12.33 34.53
CA ILE A 41 32.55 -11.26 33.72
C ILE A 41 34.08 -11.30 33.85
N ARG A 42 34.58 -11.51 35.06
CA ARG A 42 36.03 -11.52 35.30
C ARG A 42 36.71 -12.71 34.63
N PHE A 43 36.09 -13.90 34.65
CA PHE A 43 36.66 -15.08 34.01
C PHE A 43 36.57 -15.00 32.47
N GLY A 44 35.47 -14.48 31.92
CA GLY A 44 35.32 -14.26 30.48
C GLY A 44 36.42 -13.35 29.92
N ALA A 45 36.67 -12.20 30.54
CA ALA A 45 37.69 -11.24 30.10
C ALA A 45 39.11 -11.83 29.97
N VAL A 46 39.48 -12.78 30.84
CA VAL A 46 40.82 -13.39 30.84
C VAL A 46 40.94 -14.47 29.76
N GLU A 47 39.90 -15.27 29.56
CA GLU A 47 39.84 -16.30 28.52
C GLU A 47 39.75 -15.67 27.12
N ASP A 48 39.17 -14.46 27.05
CA ASP A 48 38.92 -13.71 25.82
C ASP A 48 40.10 -13.00 25.19
N LEU A 49 41.23 -12.85 25.90
CA LEU A 49 42.45 -12.31 25.30
C LEU A 49 42.93 -13.12 24.07
N ARG A 50 42.38 -14.31 23.85
CA ARG A 50 42.65 -15.17 22.69
C ARG A 50 41.72 -14.90 21.50
N HIS A 51 40.63 -14.17 21.69
CA HIS A 51 39.61 -13.93 20.67
C HIS A 51 39.70 -12.50 20.13
N GLU A 52 39.52 -12.34 18.81
CA GLU A 52 39.62 -11.04 18.17
C GLU A 52 38.33 -10.21 18.28
N LYS A 53 37.19 -10.87 18.50
CA LYS A 53 35.85 -10.28 18.36
C LYS A 53 34.89 -10.74 19.44
N MET A 54 33.95 -9.85 19.78
CA MET A 54 32.87 -10.11 20.73
C MET A 54 31.52 -10.05 20.01
N ALA A 55 30.58 -10.91 20.41
CA ALA A 55 29.19 -10.84 20.02
C ALA A 55 28.28 -10.73 21.24
N PHE A 56 27.10 -10.13 21.08
CA PHE A 56 26.03 -10.22 22.07
C PHE A 56 24.91 -11.11 21.57
N ILE A 57 24.40 -11.97 22.45
CA ILE A 57 23.17 -12.75 22.22
C ILE A 57 22.03 -12.03 22.92
N VAL A 58 21.06 -11.58 22.13
CA VAL A 58 19.89 -10.85 22.59
C VAL A 58 18.66 -11.66 22.23
N ASP A 59 17.82 -11.89 23.23
CA ASP A 59 16.48 -12.40 22.99
C ASP A 59 15.50 -11.25 22.73
N MET A 60 14.76 -11.34 21.62
CA MET A 60 13.87 -10.27 21.17
C MET A 60 12.76 -9.99 22.18
N GLU A 61 12.19 -11.01 22.81
CA GLU A 61 11.13 -10.84 23.84
C GLU A 61 11.70 -10.06 25.04
N SER A 62 12.88 -10.48 25.55
CA SER A 62 13.54 -9.76 26.64
C SER A 62 13.90 -8.30 26.31
N ALA A 63 14.20 -8.00 25.04
CA ALA A 63 14.50 -6.65 24.60
C ALA A 63 13.22 -5.79 24.53
N VAL A 64 12.12 -6.36 24.06
CA VAL A 64 10.81 -5.69 24.03
C VAL A 64 10.34 -5.37 25.44
N ASP A 65 10.46 -6.31 26.38
CA ASP A 65 10.16 -6.11 27.81
C ASP A 65 10.98 -4.97 28.42
N ALA A 66 12.20 -4.75 27.92
CA ALA A 66 13.09 -3.65 28.31
C ALA A 66 12.83 -2.32 27.56
N GLY A 67 11.72 -2.23 26.83
CA GLY A 67 11.29 -1.04 26.10
C GLY A 67 11.92 -0.85 24.72
N CYS A 68 12.66 -1.84 24.20
CA CYS A 68 13.23 -1.76 22.86
C CYS A 68 12.14 -1.98 21.80
N LYS A 69 11.96 -1.00 20.90
CA LYS A 69 10.95 -1.05 19.84
C LYS A 69 11.51 -1.54 18.49
N THR A 70 12.78 -1.26 18.21
CA THR A 70 13.43 -1.58 16.93
C THR A 70 14.76 -2.31 17.10
N LEU A 71 15.19 -3.04 16.07
CA LEU A 71 16.53 -3.62 16.03
C LEU A 71 17.62 -2.55 16.11
N ALA A 72 17.43 -1.39 15.49
CA ALA A 72 18.37 -0.28 15.58
C ALA A 72 18.57 0.19 17.03
N GLN A 73 17.50 0.27 17.84
CA GLN A 73 17.60 0.57 19.26
C GLN A 73 18.34 -0.53 20.04
N ILE A 74 18.02 -1.80 19.78
CA ILE A 74 18.75 -2.94 20.36
C ILE A 74 20.24 -2.81 20.04
N GLY A 75 20.57 -2.50 18.79
CA GLY A 75 21.92 -2.25 18.32
C GLY A 75 22.64 -1.15 19.11
N LEU A 76 21.97 -0.03 19.40
CA LEU A 76 22.53 1.07 20.20
C LEU A 76 22.76 0.66 21.66
N GLY A 77 21.79 -0.02 22.28
CA GLY A 77 21.93 -0.52 23.65
C GLY A 77 23.09 -1.52 23.78
N VAL A 78 23.20 -2.43 22.83
CA VAL A 78 24.27 -3.43 22.75
C VAL A 78 25.62 -2.77 22.45
N GLN A 79 25.68 -1.75 21.59
CA GLN A 79 26.91 -1.00 21.34
C GLN A 79 27.37 -0.24 22.59
N GLN A 80 26.45 0.32 23.36
CA GLN A 80 26.77 0.96 24.63
C GLN A 80 27.37 -0.05 25.61
N ALA A 81 26.70 -1.20 25.80
CA ALA A 81 27.21 -2.29 26.63
C ALA A 81 28.58 -2.77 26.14
N GLY A 82 28.76 -2.96 24.83
CA GLY A 82 30.04 -3.37 24.24
C GLY A 82 31.19 -2.39 24.53
N ARG A 83 30.91 -1.08 24.63
CA ARG A 83 31.92 -0.09 25.06
C ARG A 83 32.30 -0.26 26.53
N GLU A 84 31.33 -0.56 27.40
CA GLU A 84 31.55 -0.79 28.83
C GLU A 84 32.32 -2.11 29.06
N PHE A 85 31.95 -3.19 28.37
CA PHE A 85 32.70 -4.44 28.37
C PHE A 85 34.14 -4.25 27.88
N ARG A 86 34.35 -3.44 26.84
CA ARG A 86 35.70 -3.13 26.34
C ARG A 86 36.57 -2.42 27.39
N GLN A 87 35.99 -1.59 28.26
CA GLN A 87 36.72 -0.98 29.38
C GLN A 87 37.18 -2.02 30.42
N LEU A 88 36.48 -3.16 30.50
CA LEU A 88 36.83 -4.29 31.35
C LEU A 88 37.82 -5.27 30.70
N GLY A 89 38.29 -4.98 29.47
CA GLY A 89 39.28 -5.78 28.75
C GLY A 89 38.73 -6.74 27.70
N TYR A 90 37.43 -6.70 27.42
CA TYR A 90 36.83 -7.53 26.36
C TYR A 90 37.19 -7.05 24.94
N PRO A 91 37.16 -7.94 23.93
CA PRO A 91 37.31 -7.57 22.52
C PRO A 91 36.23 -6.60 22.05
N PRO A 92 36.46 -5.86 20.95
CA PRO A 92 35.43 -4.98 20.40
C PRO A 92 34.22 -5.78 19.92
N LEU A 93 33.03 -5.25 20.16
CA LEU A 93 31.78 -5.76 19.62
C LEU A 93 31.82 -5.74 18.09
N SER A 94 31.58 -6.88 17.47
CA SER A 94 31.48 -7.01 16.01
C SER A 94 30.14 -7.54 15.53
N LEU A 95 29.41 -8.29 16.36
CA LEU A 95 28.19 -9.00 15.94
C LEU A 95 27.09 -8.94 17.02
N LEU A 96 25.87 -8.70 16.58
CA LEU A 96 24.64 -8.83 17.38
C LEU A 96 23.88 -10.08 16.91
N ILE A 97 23.75 -11.09 17.75
CA ILE A 97 22.96 -12.29 17.50
C ILE A 97 21.60 -12.09 18.13
N VAL A 98 20.53 -12.06 17.32
CA VAL A 98 19.16 -11.87 17.81
C VAL A 98 18.40 -13.18 17.71
N THR A 99 17.92 -13.67 18.84
CA THR A 99 17.01 -14.82 18.94
C THR A 99 15.57 -14.35 18.96
N VAL A 100 14.69 -15.16 18.38
CA VAL A 100 13.25 -14.99 18.48
C VAL A 100 12.60 -16.35 18.63
N ILE A 101 11.82 -16.52 19.69
CA ILE A 101 11.12 -17.77 19.94
C ILE A 101 9.66 -17.56 19.57
N THR A 102 9.22 -18.27 18.54
CA THR A 102 7.84 -18.22 18.09
C THR A 102 7.38 -19.58 17.65
N ASN A 103 6.08 -19.83 17.80
CA ASN A 103 5.43 -21.07 17.36
C ASN A 103 5.06 -21.04 15.86
N LEU A 104 5.51 -20.03 15.12
CA LEU A 104 5.23 -19.90 13.69
C LEU A 104 6.04 -20.93 12.89
N GLU A 105 5.43 -21.49 11.84
CA GLU A 105 6.12 -22.38 10.89
C GLU A 105 6.91 -21.59 9.83
N ALA A 106 6.50 -20.35 9.56
CA ALA A 106 7.19 -19.47 8.61
C ALA A 106 8.33 -18.71 9.30
N PRO A 107 9.42 -18.35 8.59
CA PRO A 107 10.51 -17.56 9.15
C PRO A 107 10.01 -16.22 9.72
N PHE A 108 10.35 -15.93 10.97
CA PHE A 108 9.94 -14.68 11.65
C PHE A 108 10.49 -13.42 10.97
N TRP A 109 11.77 -13.47 10.58
CA TRP A 109 12.45 -12.35 9.95
C TRP A 109 12.10 -12.25 8.48
N GLY A 110 11.59 -11.10 8.04
CA GLY A 110 11.21 -10.82 6.66
C GLY A 110 10.93 -9.33 6.42
N PRO A 111 10.68 -8.91 5.18
CA PRO A 111 10.53 -7.49 4.79
C PRO A 111 9.57 -6.63 5.59
N TYR A 112 8.58 -7.25 6.22
CA TYR A 112 7.52 -6.61 6.96
C TYR A 112 7.60 -6.91 8.47
N THR A 113 8.71 -7.45 8.95
CA THR A 113 8.90 -7.65 10.39
C THR A 113 8.85 -6.29 11.08
N SER A 114 7.97 -6.17 12.07
CA SER A 114 7.71 -4.92 12.79
C SER A 114 8.95 -4.36 13.48
N ALA A 115 9.90 -5.22 13.85
CA ALA A 115 11.16 -4.86 14.51
C ALA A 115 12.09 -3.97 13.68
N TYR A 116 11.85 -3.78 12.38
CA TYR A 116 12.67 -2.88 11.55
C TYR A 116 12.23 -1.42 11.59
N SER A 117 10.94 -1.17 11.85
CA SER A 117 10.32 0.17 11.77
C SER A 117 9.93 0.68 13.16
N ALA A 118 10.20 1.95 13.41
CA ALA A 118 9.69 2.65 14.59
C ALA A 118 8.24 3.09 14.39
N THR A 119 7.60 3.43 15.50
CA THR A 119 6.31 4.14 15.53
C THR A 119 6.42 5.62 15.83
N GLU A 120 7.57 6.03 16.34
CA GLU A 120 7.86 7.40 16.75
C GLU A 120 9.09 7.91 15.99
N PRO A 121 9.07 9.17 15.50
CA PRO A 121 10.23 9.74 14.80
C PRO A 121 11.49 9.88 15.65
N SER A 122 11.37 9.88 16.98
CA SER A 122 12.49 9.93 17.93
C SER A 122 13.23 8.61 18.07
N VAL A 123 12.62 7.51 17.62
CA VAL A 123 13.17 6.18 17.74
C VAL A 123 13.97 5.85 16.47
N PRO A 124 15.25 5.45 16.60
CA PRO A 124 16.06 5.12 15.44
C PRO A 124 15.51 3.89 14.71
N GLU A 125 15.54 3.96 13.38
CA GLU A 125 15.01 2.93 12.49
C GLU A 125 16.12 2.25 11.68
N GLY A 126 15.78 1.09 11.12
CA GLY A 126 16.62 0.40 10.16
C GLY A 126 17.66 -0.50 10.80
N LEU A 127 18.83 -0.55 10.18
CA LEU A 127 19.91 -1.44 10.53
C LEU A 127 20.68 -0.96 11.77
N PRO A 128 21.00 -1.85 12.72
CA PRO A 128 22.07 -1.61 13.67
C PRO A 128 23.38 -1.26 12.97
N ALA A 129 24.19 -0.41 13.60
CA ALA A 129 25.53 -0.08 13.08
C ALA A 129 26.59 -1.18 13.35
N VAL A 130 26.20 -2.29 13.98
CA VAL A 130 26.98 -3.52 14.12
C VAL A 130 26.38 -4.60 13.21
N ASP A 131 27.19 -5.55 12.75
CA ASP A 131 26.67 -6.68 11.97
C ASP A 131 25.64 -7.45 12.80
N VAL A 132 24.60 -7.96 12.15
CA VAL A 132 23.49 -8.64 12.84
C VAL A 132 23.34 -10.06 12.31
N MET A 133 23.14 -11.01 13.20
CA MET A 133 22.74 -12.38 12.87
C MET A 133 21.33 -12.61 13.42
N LEU A 134 20.34 -12.53 12.55
CA LEU A 134 18.96 -12.86 12.88
C LEU A 134 18.76 -14.39 12.79
N LEU A 135 18.49 -15.04 13.92
CA LEU A 135 18.24 -16.48 13.97
C LEU A 135 16.76 -16.78 13.74
N ASP A 136 16.44 -17.81 12.97
CA ASP A 136 15.06 -18.26 12.87
C ASP A 136 14.59 -18.91 14.19
N GLN A 137 13.31 -19.22 14.28
CA GLN A 137 12.70 -19.72 15.50
C GLN A 137 13.26 -21.08 15.97
N TRP A 138 13.71 -21.92 15.04
CA TRP A 138 14.24 -23.24 15.36
C TRP A 138 15.68 -23.12 15.87
N ALA A 139 16.54 -22.38 15.16
CA ALA A 139 17.89 -22.10 15.59
C ALA A 139 17.93 -21.29 16.91
N SER A 140 16.95 -20.39 17.11
CA SER A 140 16.79 -19.66 18.37
C SER A 140 16.49 -20.60 19.53
N LYS A 141 15.60 -21.58 19.32
CA LYS A 141 15.26 -22.59 20.33
C LYS A 141 16.46 -23.48 20.65
N ASP A 142 17.15 -23.99 19.63
CA ASP A 142 18.33 -24.84 19.81
C ASP A 142 19.44 -24.08 20.57
N LEU A 143 19.66 -22.80 20.22
CA LEU A 143 20.62 -21.94 20.91
C LEU A 143 20.20 -21.69 22.37
N GLN A 144 18.91 -21.44 22.63
CA GLN A 144 18.42 -21.23 23.98
C GLN A 144 18.59 -22.48 24.85
N GLU A 145 18.26 -23.67 24.33
CA GLU A 145 18.49 -24.96 25.00
C GLU A 145 19.98 -25.16 25.31
N PHE A 146 20.88 -24.77 24.40
CA PHE A 146 22.32 -24.80 24.63
C PHE A 146 22.78 -23.80 25.71
N LEU A 147 22.24 -22.57 25.69
CA LEU A 147 22.57 -21.52 26.66
C LEU A 147 22.06 -21.85 28.07
N HIS A 148 20.96 -22.59 28.22
CA HIS A 148 20.53 -23.11 29.52
C HIS A 148 21.60 -23.97 30.20
N ALA A 149 22.46 -24.65 29.43
CA ALA A 149 23.59 -25.40 29.98
C ALA A 149 24.84 -24.54 30.22
N LYS A 150 24.96 -23.38 29.58
CA LYS A 150 26.11 -22.45 29.66
C LYS A 150 25.62 -20.99 29.62
N PRO A 151 25.20 -20.42 30.75
CA PRO A 151 24.31 -19.25 30.78
C PRO A 151 24.96 -17.90 30.48
N PHE A 152 26.27 -17.84 30.24
CA PHE A 152 26.97 -16.56 30.15
C PHE A 152 27.68 -16.35 28.80
N SER A 153 28.49 -17.32 28.38
CA SER A 153 29.33 -17.12 27.20
C SER A 153 29.57 -18.40 26.40
N VAL A 154 29.61 -18.25 25.08
CA VAL A 154 29.82 -19.34 24.13
C VAL A 154 30.76 -18.90 23.02
N HIS A 155 31.64 -19.79 22.57
CA HIS A 155 32.44 -19.51 21.37
C HIS A 155 31.54 -19.56 20.14
N PHE A 156 31.68 -18.57 19.26
CA PHE A 156 30.93 -18.52 18.02
C PHE A 156 31.86 -18.46 16.82
N LYS A 157 31.37 -19.00 15.71
CA LYS A 157 31.86 -18.74 14.37
C LYS A 157 30.65 -18.43 13.50
N ALA A 158 30.56 -17.19 13.03
CA ALA A 158 29.49 -16.70 12.18
C ALA A 158 30.04 -16.37 10.80
N VAL A 159 29.38 -16.88 9.77
CA VAL A 159 29.66 -16.59 8.37
C VAL A 159 28.42 -15.99 7.77
N GLN A 160 28.56 -14.89 7.04
CA GLN A 160 27.41 -14.27 6.38
C GLN A 160 26.85 -15.20 5.31
N GLU A 161 25.55 -15.48 5.41
CA GLU A 161 24.79 -16.23 4.42
C GLU A 161 23.75 -15.34 3.74
N ARG A 162 23.43 -15.64 2.47
CA ARG A 162 22.29 -15.02 1.81
C ARG A 162 21.02 -15.50 2.48
N GLY A 163 20.33 -14.61 3.21
CA GLY A 163 19.03 -14.92 3.78
C GLY A 163 18.02 -15.35 2.71
N VAL A 164 17.03 -16.14 3.10
CA VAL A 164 16.00 -16.66 2.16
C VAL A 164 15.29 -15.52 1.44
N TRP A 165 15.00 -14.42 2.15
CA TRP A 165 14.40 -13.22 1.55
C TRP A 165 15.34 -12.48 0.61
N ASN A 166 16.65 -12.49 0.83
CA ASN A 166 17.60 -11.88 -0.10
C ASN A 166 17.57 -12.61 -1.45
N ASN A 167 17.39 -13.92 -1.47
CA ASN A 167 17.25 -14.66 -2.73
C ASN A 167 16.03 -14.20 -3.54
N VAL A 168 14.97 -13.74 -2.87
CA VAL A 168 13.75 -13.23 -3.52
C VAL A 168 13.90 -11.76 -3.91
N TYR A 169 14.23 -10.89 -2.96
CA TYR A 169 14.26 -9.43 -3.16
C TYR A 169 15.49 -8.95 -3.93
N LEU A 170 16.61 -9.65 -3.86
CA LEU A 170 17.79 -9.39 -4.71
C LEU A 170 17.77 -10.23 -5.98
N SER A 171 16.69 -10.99 -6.24
CA SER A 171 16.56 -11.71 -7.51
C SER A 171 16.52 -10.71 -8.68
N ALA A 172 17.09 -11.12 -9.81
CA ALA A 172 17.03 -10.34 -11.03
C ALA A 172 15.58 -10.10 -11.48
N GLY A 173 14.68 -11.07 -11.23
CA GLY A 173 13.26 -10.96 -11.55
C GLY A 173 12.56 -9.86 -10.75
N TYR A 174 12.68 -9.88 -9.42
CA TYR A 174 12.09 -8.85 -8.56
C TYR A 174 12.68 -7.47 -8.83
N THR A 175 14.00 -7.38 -8.94
CA THR A 175 14.69 -6.12 -9.25
C THR A 175 14.22 -5.54 -10.59
N SER A 176 14.16 -6.36 -11.64
CA SER A 176 13.67 -5.94 -12.96
C SER A 176 12.22 -5.49 -12.91
N TYR A 177 11.36 -6.20 -12.17
CA TYR A 177 9.96 -5.82 -11.97
C TYR A 177 9.84 -4.42 -11.35
N VAL A 178 10.53 -4.15 -10.24
CA VAL A 178 10.48 -2.83 -9.57
C VAL A 178 11.00 -1.72 -10.49
N TRP A 179 12.09 -1.96 -11.22
CA TRP A 179 12.64 -0.98 -12.18
C TRP A 179 11.71 -0.74 -13.37
N LEU A 180 11.07 -1.78 -13.90
CA LEU A 180 10.09 -1.64 -14.99
C LEU A 180 8.87 -0.83 -14.53
N LEU A 181 8.38 -1.07 -13.31
CA LEU A 181 7.33 -0.24 -12.70
C LEU A 181 7.78 1.22 -12.59
N PHE A 182 8.96 1.45 -12.02
CA PHE A 182 9.52 2.78 -11.83
C PHE A 182 9.64 3.55 -13.15
N ILE A 183 10.24 2.94 -14.17
CA ILE A 183 10.41 3.54 -15.50
C ILE A 183 9.03 3.82 -16.12
N THR A 184 8.08 2.90 -15.99
CA THR A 184 6.72 3.07 -16.55
C THR A 184 6.03 4.29 -15.94
N VAL A 185 6.07 4.43 -14.61
CA VAL A 185 5.50 5.58 -13.88
C VAL A 185 6.23 6.87 -14.24
N LEU A 186 7.56 6.83 -14.35
CA LEU A 186 8.36 8.01 -14.71
C LEU A 186 8.04 8.50 -16.13
N MET A 187 7.96 7.58 -17.09
CA MET A 187 7.59 7.89 -18.48
C MET A 187 6.16 8.42 -18.57
N ALA A 188 5.23 7.83 -17.80
CA ALA A 188 3.86 8.31 -17.67
C ALA A 188 3.79 9.75 -17.13
N LEU A 189 4.53 10.05 -16.06
CA LEU A 189 4.62 11.38 -15.47
C LEU A 189 5.22 12.39 -16.44
N ALA A 190 6.36 12.06 -17.07
CA ALA A 190 7.02 12.94 -18.04
C ALA A 190 6.10 13.25 -19.23
N TYR A 191 5.41 12.23 -19.76
CA TYR A 191 4.44 12.40 -20.84
C TYR A 191 3.26 13.30 -20.43
N GLY A 192 2.66 13.06 -19.25
CA GLY A 192 1.58 13.88 -18.71
C GLY A 192 2.00 15.34 -18.50
N LEU A 193 3.19 15.58 -17.95
CA LEU A 193 3.73 16.93 -17.77
C LEU A 193 3.96 17.65 -19.10
N MET A 194 4.53 16.98 -20.11
CA MET A 194 4.70 17.55 -21.45
C MET A 194 3.36 17.92 -22.08
N ARG A 195 2.33 17.09 -21.90
CA ARG A 195 0.98 17.36 -22.40
C ARG A 195 0.32 18.52 -21.67
N PHE A 196 0.41 18.55 -20.35
CA PHE A 196 -0.13 19.64 -19.54
C PHE A 196 0.54 20.98 -19.88
N ALA A 197 1.87 21.00 -20.04
CA ALA A 197 2.61 22.17 -20.51
C ALA A 197 2.12 22.64 -21.89
N ARG A 198 1.86 21.71 -22.82
CA ARG A 198 1.27 22.04 -24.13
C ARG A 198 -0.15 22.60 -24.01
N LEU A 199 -0.97 22.13 -23.07
CA LEU A 199 -2.31 22.69 -22.84
C LEU A 199 -2.24 24.12 -22.27
N ILE A 200 -1.25 24.38 -21.41
CA ILE A 200 -0.96 25.73 -20.90
C ILE A 200 -0.56 26.67 -22.04
N THR A 201 0.38 26.26 -22.89
CA THR A 201 0.83 27.11 -24.01
C THR A 201 -0.27 27.40 -25.02
N LEU A 202 -1.19 26.45 -25.22
CA LEU A 202 -2.38 26.63 -26.06
C LEU A 202 -3.51 27.42 -25.36
N GLN A 203 -3.35 27.82 -24.10
CA GLN A 203 -4.38 28.46 -23.26
C GLN A 203 -5.69 27.65 -23.18
N ARG A 204 -5.59 26.32 -23.33
CA ARG A 204 -6.71 25.37 -23.25
C ARG A 204 -6.63 24.57 -21.95
N MET A 205 -6.32 25.23 -20.84
CA MET A 205 -6.25 24.55 -19.56
C MET A 205 -7.62 23.96 -19.19
N PRO A 206 -7.65 22.70 -18.71
CA PRO A 206 -8.86 22.15 -18.14
C PRO A 206 -9.30 23.02 -16.95
N ARG A 207 -10.60 23.09 -16.70
CA ARG A 207 -11.18 23.85 -15.58
C ARG A 207 -11.99 22.93 -14.69
N GLY A 208 -12.15 23.32 -13.43
CA GLY A 208 -12.95 22.59 -12.45
C GLY A 208 -12.35 21.23 -12.09
N LEU A 209 -13.20 20.20 -11.97
CA LEU A 209 -12.82 18.87 -11.50
C LEU A 209 -11.71 18.20 -12.34
N HIS A 210 -11.66 18.47 -13.64
CA HIS A 210 -10.65 17.86 -14.52
C HIS A 210 -9.23 18.34 -14.19
N LEU A 211 -9.05 19.64 -13.90
CA LEU A 211 -7.76 20.17 -13.48
C LEU A 211 -7.32 19.57 -12.14
N PHE A 212 -8.27 19.39 -11.22
CA PHE A 212 -8.01 18.77 -9.92
C PHE A 212 -7.54 17.32 -10.05
N ILE A 213 -8.17 16.52 -10.94
CA ILE A 213 -7.75 15.14 -11.24
C ILE A 213 -6.32 15.14 -11.77
N VAL A 214 -6.02 15.94 -12.80
CA VAL A 214 -4.67 16.00 -13.41
C VAL A 214 -3.58 16.37 -12.40
N ILE A 215 -3.82 17.39 -11.58
CA ILE A 215 -2.86 17.80 -10.53
C ILE A 215 -2.68 16.68 -9.49
N SER A 216 -3.77 16.06 -9.06
CA SER A 216 -3.73 14.96 -8.09
C SER A 216 -2.97 13.75 -8.63
N THR A 217 -3.11 13.45 -9.93
CA THR A 217 -2.34 12.41 -10.61
C THR A 217 -0.84 12.71 -10.59
N PHE A 218 -0.42 13.95 -10.86
CA PHE A 218 1.00 14.32 -10.78
C PHE A 218 1.56 14.14 -9.37
N VAL A 219 0.81 14.57 -8.35
CA VAL A 219 1.19 14.36 -6.94
C VAL A 219 1.29 12.87 -6.64
N LEU A 220 0.31 12.07 -7.05
CA LEU A 220 0.32 10.62 -6.86
C LEU A 220 1.53 9.97 -7.54
N CYS A 221 1.85 10.32 -8.78
CA CYS A 221 3.01 9.79 -9.49
C CYS A 221 4.33 10.10 -8.77
N ILE A 222 4.50 11.31 -8.21
CA ILE A 222 5.69 11.69 -7.44
C ILE A 222 5.77 10.87 -6.14
N LEU A 223 4.67 10.77 -5.40
CA LEU A 223 4.60 9.99 -4.16
C LEU A 223 4.90 8.51 -4.42
N LEU A 224 4.42 7.99 -5.54
CA LEU A 224 4.64 6.62 -5.95
C LEU A 224 6.08 6.34 -6.38
N LEU A 225 6.71 7.22 -7.17
CA LEU A 225 8.13 7.11 -7.48
C LEU A 225 8.97 7.13 -6.19
N SER A 226 8.57 7.97 -5.22
CA SER A 226 9.19 8.01 -3.90
C SER A 226 8.98 6.70 -3.14
N HIS A 227 7.77 6.13 -3.13
CA HIS A 227 7.47 4.83 -2.52
C HIS A 227 8.28 3.68 -3.11
N LEU A 228 8.55 3.70 -4.43
CA LEU A 228 9.35 2.67 -5.09
C LEU A 228 10.84 2.74 -4.73
N ILE A 229 11.34 3.91 -4.32
CA ILE A 229 12.74 4.11 -3.91
C ILE A 229 12.93 3.92 -2.39
N ILE A 230 12.01 4.45 -1.59
CA ILE A 230 12.10 4.45 -0.13
C ILE A 230 11.87 3.04 0.40
N ALA A 231 12.77 2.57 1.27
CA ALA A 231 12.66 1.26 1.88
C ALA A 231 11.38 1.15 2.74
N ARG A 232 10.60 0.09 2.49
CA ARG A 232 9.34 -0.23 3.19
C ARG A 232 9.51 -0.47 4.70
N MET A 233 10.74 -0.66 5.15
CA MET A 233 11.09 -0.88 6.55
C MET A 233 11.11 0.38 7.42
N THR A 234 10.96 1.56 6.83
CA THR A 234 10.97 2.83 7.56
C THR A 234 9.54 3.31 7.83
N LEU A 235 9.31 4.02 8.93
CA LEU A 235 8.04 4.67 9.24
C LEU A 235 7.63 5.60 8.09
N ALA A 236 8.58 6.34 7.54
CA ALA A 236 8.36 7.20 6.38
C ALA A 236 7.85 6.42 5.16
N GLY A 237 8.47 5.28 4.85
CA GLY A 237 8.04 4.40 3.76
C GLY A 237 6.60 3.91 3.92
N ARG A 238 6.20 3.58 5.15
CA ARG A 238 4.85 3.11 5.49
C ARG A 238 3.80 4.20 5.48
N VAL A 239 4.15 5.39 5.96
CA VAL A 239 3.28 6.57 5.87
C VAL A 239 3.04 6.92 4.41
N ILE A 240 4.10 6.95 3.59
CA ILE A 240 3.99 7.18 2.15
C ILE A 240 3.13 6.11 1.49
N GLU A 241 3.28 4.83 1.86
CA GLU A 241 2.43 3.75 1.36
C GLU A 241 0.94 3.99 1.66
N CYS A 242 0.59 4.39 2.89
CA CYS A 242 -0.78 4.73 3.25
C CYS A 242 -1.32 5.94 2.49
N ILE A 243 -0.49 6.96 2.24
CA ILE A 243 -0.89 8.13 1.45
C ILE A 243 -1.11 7.72 -0.01
N VAL A 244 -0.18 6.95 -0.61
CA VAL A 244 -0.29 6.45 -1.98
C VAL A 244 -1.55 5.60 -2.16
N PHE A 245 -1.89 4.75 -1.18
CA PHE A 245 -3.14 4.00 -1.15
C PHE A 245 -4.35 4.93 -1.27
N LEU A 246 -4.47 5.87 -0.34
CA LEU A 246 -5.62 6.75 -0.24
C LEU A 246 -5.77 7.60 -1.50
N PHE A 247 -4.67 8.17 -1.99
CA PHE A 247 -4.67 8.97 -3.22
C PHE A 247 -5.02 8.12 -4.44
N SER A 248 -4.51 6.89 -4.56
CA SER A 248 -4.81 6.02 -5.70
C SER A 248 -6.29 5.67 -5.77
N ASN A 249 -6.89 5.26 -4.64
CA ASN A 249 -8.31 4.94 -4.59
C ASN A 249 -9.19 6.18 -4.74
N GLY A 250 -8.86 7.28 -4.06
CA GLY A 250 -9.58 8.53 -4.18
C GLY A 250 -9.57 9.07 -5.61
N LEU A 251 -8.43 9.00 -6.31
CA LEU A 251 -8.32 9.40 -7.71
C LEU A 251 -9.15 8.50 -8.64
N LEU A 252 -9.11 7.18 -8.42
CA LEU A 252 -9.95 6.23 -9.15
C LEU A 252 -11.44 6.58 -8.99
N ASP A 253 -11.89 6.81 -7.76
CA ASP A 253 -13.27 7.17 -7.45
C ASP A 253 -13.65 8.53 -8.08
N LEU A 254 -12.76 9.51 -8.06
CA LEU A 254 -12.96 10.81 -8.72
C LEU A 254 -13.09 10.68 -10.23
N ILE A 255 -12.28 9.83 -10.87
CA ILE A 255 -12.38 9.53 -12.31
C ILE A 255 -13.73 8.89 -12.61
N VAL A 256 -14.13 7.85 -11.85
CA VAL A 256 -15.42 7.17 -12.02
C VAL A 256 -16.58 8.14 -11.80
N TRP A 257 -16.49 8.99 -10.77
CA TRP A 257 -17.48 10.02 -10.46
C TRP A 257 -17.61 11.03 -11.59
N HIS A 258 -16.49 11.58 -12.07
CA HIS A 258 -16.45 12.53 -13.17
C HIS A 258 -17.11 11.97 -14.44
N TRP A 259 -16.75 10.74 -14.81
CA TRP A 259 -17.32 10.08 -15.99
C TRP A 259 -18.81 9.77 -15.82
N THR A 260 -19.24 9.39 -14.62
CA THR A 260 -20.65 9.13 -14.32
C THR A 260 -21.50 10.38 -14.50
N LEU A 261 -21.00 11.55 -14.06
CA LEU A 261 -21.68 12.83 -14.27
C LEU A 261 -21.81 13.19 -15.76
N HIS A 262 -20.79 12.90 -16.56
CA HIS A 262 -20.85 13.12 -18.01
C HIS A 262 -21.79 12.16 -18.75
N LEU A 263 -22.06 10.98 -18.19
CA LEU A 263 -22.98 10.01 -18.77
C LEU A 263 -24.44 10.23 -18.36
N THR A 264 -24.75 11.30 -17.63
CA THR A 264 -26.11 11.63 -17.18
C THR A 264 -27.11 11.79 -18.32
N ALA A 265 -26.64 12.18 -19.51
CA ALA A 265 -27.48 12.30 -20.70
C ALA A 265 -27.82 10.96 -21.38
N ILE A 266 -27.09 9.88 -21.07
CA ILE A 266 -27.20 8.58 -21.75
C ILE A 266 -27.75 7.50 -20.81
N LEU A 267 -27.38 7.56 -19.53
CA LEU A 267 -27.75 6.55 -18.54
C LEU A 267 -29.06 6.89 -17.83
N SER A 268 -29.74 5.86 -17.33
CA SER A 268 -30.92 6.04 -16.49
C SER A 268 -30.55 6.66 -15.14
N ARG A 269 -31.49 7.42 -14.55
CA ARG A 269 -31.31 8.04 -13.22
C ARG A 269 -30.94 7.02 -12.15
N LEU A 270 -31.53 5.83 -12.20
CA LEU A 270 -31.25 4.75 -11.26
C LEU A 270 -29.80 4.24 -11.41
N ALA A 271 -29.31 4.10 -12.64
CA ALA A 271 -27.95 3.65 -12.90
C ALA A 271 -26.91 4.68 -12.44
N ILE A 272 -27.17 5.98 -12.68
CA ILE A 272 -26.32 7.07 -12.20
C ILE A 272 -26.27 7.07 -10.67
N SER A 273 -27.44 6.99 -10.01
CA SER A 273 -27.53 6.94 -8.54
C SER A 273 -26.79 5.73 -7.97
N SER A 274 -26.94 4.57 -8.59
CA SER A 274 -26.25 3.34 -8.17
C SER A 274 -24.73 3.43 -8.34
N LEU A 275 -24.23 3.99 -9.45
CA LEU A 275 -22.80 4.20 -9.68
C LEU A 275 -22.21 5.17 -8.66
N LEU A 276 -22.84 6.34 -8.47
CA LEU A 276 -22.38 7.35 -7.52
C LEU A 276 -22.45 6.83 -6.08
N GLY A 277 -23.51 6.10 -5.73
CA GLY A 277 -23.63 5.43 -4.43
C GLY A 277 -22.53 4.39 -4.21
N SER A 278 -22.22 3.58 -5.23
CA SER A 278 -21.13 2.60 -5.15
C SER A 278 -19.77 3.26 -5.00
N ALA A 279 -19.49 4.34 -5.75
CA ALA A 279 -18.25 5.10 -5.62
C ALA A 279 -18.13 5.76 -4.24
N ALA A 280 -19.22 6.31 -3.70
CA ALA A 280 -19.24 6.87 -2.35
C ALA A 280 -18.98 5.80 -1.28
N ILE A 281 -19.61 4.63 -1.38
CA ILE A 281 -19.37 3.50 -0.46
C ILE A 281 -17.91 3.04 -0.56
N HIS A 282 -17.36 2.90 -1.77
CA HIS A 282 -15.97 2.52 -1.98
C HIS A 282 -14.98 3.51 -1.36
N LEU A 283 -15.24 4.82 -1.52
CA LEU A 283 -14.45 5.87 -0.90
C LEU A 283 -14.52 5.83 0.64
N MET A 284 -15.72 5.62 1.21
CA MET A 284 -15.89 5.47 2.66
C MET A 284 -15.14 4.25 3.20
N LEU A 285 -15.20 3.11 2.51
CA LEU A 285 -14.46 1.91 2.88
C LEU A 285 -12.94 2.12 2.75
N SER A 286 -12.49 2.86 1.75
CA SER A 286 -11.08 3.24 1.57
C SER A 286 -10.60 4.13 2.72
N LEU A 287 -11.39 5.13 3.12
CA LEU A 287 -11.09 6.00 4.27
C LEU A 287 -11.07 5.23 5.59
N CYS A 288 -12.00 4.29 5.78
CA CYS A 288 -12.00 3.41 6.94
C CYS A 288 -10.73 2.55 6.98
N SER A 289 -10.37 1.93 5.85
CA SER A 289 -9.15 1.12 5.73
C SER A 289 -7.88 1.95 5.97
N PHE A 290 -7.84 3.19 5.44
CA PHE A 290 -6.75 4.13 5.71
C PHE A 290 -6.64 4.47 7.20
N SER A 291 -7.76 4.78 7.85
CA SER A 291 -7.79 5.10 9.29
C SER A 291 -7.31 3.93 10.14
N VAL A 292 -7.74 2.70 9.80
CA VAL A 292 -7.28 1.47 10.44
C VAL A 292 -5.78 1.27 10.24
N ASN A 293 -5.26 1.46 9.02
CA ASN A 293 -3.82 1.36 8.75
C ASN A 293 -3.01 2.41 9.53
N CYS A 294 -3.47 3.66 9.59
CA CYS A 294 -2.84 4.70 10.41
C CYS A 294 -2.83 4.32 11.90
N TYR A 295 -3.94 3.78 12.41
CA TYR A 295 -4.01 3.28 13.80
C TYR A 295 -2.96 2.19 14.05
N PHE A 296 -2.83 1.20 13.15
CA PHE A 296 -1.80 0.17 13.29
C PHE A 296 -0.38 0.72 13.23
N ILE A 297 -0.11 1.71 12.38
CA ILE A 297 1.18 2.37 12.37
C ILE A 297 1.45 3.05 13.72
N SER A 298 0.44 3.67 14.34
CA SER A 298 0.63 4.35 15.64
C SER A 298 0.77 3.40 16.84
N VAL A 299 0.14 2.22 16.80
CA VAL A 299 0.11 1.28 17.94
C VAL A 299 1.11 0.13 17.77
N GLN A 300 1.81 0.07 16.65
CA GLN A 300 2.79 -0.98 16.42
C GLN A 300 3.88 -1.00 17.51
N GLY A 301 4.15 -2.18 18.06
CA GLY A 301 5.10 -2.33 19.17
C GLY A 301 4.53 -1.98 20.56
N SER A 302 3.25 -1.62 20.65
CA SER A 302 2.50 -1.75 21.91
C SER A 302 1.79 -3.10 21.91
N ASP A 303 1.92 -3.84 23.01
CA ASP A 303 1.20 -5.09 23.22
C ASP A 303 -0.32 -4.89 23.41
N ASP A 304 -0.76 -3.64 23.57
CA ASP A 304 -2.14 -3.26 23.88
C ASP A 304 -3.02 -3.02 22.63
N ILE A 305 -2.86 -3.83 21.58
CA ILE A 305 -3.83 -3.77 20.47
C ILE A 305 -5.15 -4.36 20.97
N HIS A 306 -6.14 -3.49 21.19
CA HIS A 306 -7.47 -3.93 21.61
C HIS A 306 -8.03 -5.02 20.65
N PRO A 307 -8.47 -6.18 21.16
CA PRO A 307 -8.81 -7.35 20.35
C PRO A 307 -9.93 -7.07 19.34
N VAL A 308 -10.84 -6.16 19.67
CA VAL A 308 -11.90 -5.71 18.75
C VAL A 308 -11.33 -4.98 17.54
N VAL A 309 -10.30 -4.14 17.71
CA VAL A 309 -9.67 -3.42 16.60
C VAL A 309 -8.89 -4.41 15.73
N ALA A 310 -8.20 -5.36 16.35
CA ALA A 310 -7.53 -6.44 15.64
C ALA A 310 -8.52 -7.27 14.81
N ALA A 311 -9.65 -7.68 15.39
CA ALA A 311 -10.70 -8.42 14.70
C ALA A 311 -11.32 -7.59 13.56
N LEU A 312 -11.70 -6.35 13.84
CA LEU A 312 -12.26 -5.42 12.85
C LEU A 312 -11.30 -5.27 11.67
N ALA A 313 -10.01 -5.10 11.92
CA ALA A 313 -9.00 -5.01 10.89
C ALA A 313 -8.92 -6.27 10.02
N SER A 314 -8.87 -7.45 10.63
CA SER A 314 -8.78 -8.71 9.89
C SER A 314 -9.97 -8.93 8.94
N TYR A 315 -11.18 -8.55 9.38
CA TYR A 315 -12.37 -8.68 8.55
C TYR A 315 -12.53 -7.52 7.56
N ALA A 316 -12.41 -6.27 8.00
CA ALA A 316 -12.64 -5.10 7.16
C ALA A 316 -11.60 -4.99 6.03
N LEU A 317 -10.31 -5.20 6.33
CA LEU A 317 -9.23 -5.12 5.33
C LEU A 317 -9.32 -6.24 4.29
N SER A 318 -9.87 -7.41 4.67
CA SER A 318 -10.07 -8.54 3.74
C SER A 318 -11.35 -8.39 2.91
N LEU A 319 -12.43 -7.86 3.49
CA LEU A 319 -13.70 -7.68 2.81
C LEU A 319 -13.67 -6.53 1.79
N PHE A 320 -12.95 -5.44 2.10
CA PHE A 320 -12.85 -4.27 1.22
C PHE A 320 -12.43 -4.61 -0.23
N PRO A 321 -11.31 -5.30 -0.48
CA PRO A 321 -10.90 -5.61 -1.85
C PRO A 321 -11.85 -6.61 -2.51
N ILE A 322 -12.49 -7.53 -1.78
CA ILE A 322 -13.49 -8.46 -2.33
C ILE A 322 -14.72 -7.71 -2.84
N LEU A 323 -15.26 -6.79 -2.03
CA LEU A 323 -16.39 -5.94 -2.45
C LEU A 323 -16.03 -5.08 -3.66
N SER A 324 -14.79 -4.59 -3.71
CA SER A 324 -14.28 -3.77 -4.82
C SER A 324 -14.13 -4.59 -6.10
N ILE A 325 -13.61 -5.83 -6.04
CA ILE A 325 -13.56 -6.76 -7.19
C ILE A 325 -14.97 -6.94 -7.76
N PHE A 326 -15.95 -7.23 -6.90
CA PHE A 326 -17.32 -7.46 -7.33
C PHE A 326 -17.91 -6.20 -7.99
N ALA A 327 -17.83 -5.04 -7.33
CA ALA A 327 -18.36 -3.78 -7.84
C ALA A 327 -17.73 -3.41 -9.20
N PHE A 328 -16.40 -3.38 -9.29
CA PHE A 328 -15.71 -2.99 -10.52
C PHE A 328 -15.83 -4.04 -11.64
N SER A 329 -15.93 -5.33 -11.32
CA SER A 329 -16.21 -6.36 -12.34
C SER A 329 -17.61 -6.21 -12.92
N CYS A 330 -18.63 -6.01 -12.07
CA CYS A 330 -20.00 -5.76 -12.51
C CYS A 330 -20.10 -4.51 -13.39
N PHE A 331 -19.46 -3.40 -12.99
CA PHE A 331 -19.41 -2.19 -13.81
C PHE A 331 -18.62 -2.37 -15.10
N GLY A 332 -17.50 -3.08 -15.06
CA GLY A 332 -16.70 -3.42 -16.22
C GLY A 332 -17.52 -4.17 -17.28
N MET A 333 -18.22 -5.23 -16.87
CA MET A 333 -19.10 -6.00 -17.74
C MET A 333 -20.28 -5.17 -18.24
N TRP A 334 -20.92 -4.39 -17.37
CA TRP A 334 -22.06 -3.56 -17.73
C TRP A 334 -21.70 -2.46 -18.74
N PHE A 335 -20.57 -1.75 -18.55
CA PHE A 335 -20.08 -0.78 -19.53
C PHE A 335 -19.69 -1.44 -20.85
N GLY A 336 -19.12 -2.65 -20.82
CA GLY A 336 -18.85 -3.44 -22.02
C GLY A 336 -20.14 -3.78 -22.79
N TRP A 337 -21.19 -4.15 -22.07
CA TRP A 337 -22.51 -4.39 -22.64
C TRP A 337 -23.14 -3.12 -23.23
N CYS A 338 -23.03 -1.98 -22.54
CA CYS A 338 -23.44 -0.67 -23.06
C CYS A 338 -22.68 -0.30 -24.34
N ALA A 339 -21.36 -0.53 -24.38
CA ALA A 339 -20.55 -0.31 -25.58
C ALA A 339 -21.03 -1.16 -26.76
N TYR A 340 -21.40 -2.42 -26.51
CA TYR A 340 -21.95 -3.32 -27.52
C TYR A 340 -23.31 -2.81 -28.04
N ARG A 341 -24.21 -2.36 -27.15
CA ARG A 341 -25.51 -1.81 -27.56
C ARG A 341 -25.37 -0.53 -28.38
N VAL A 342 -24.43 0.35 -28.03
CA VAL A 342 -24.17 1.63 -28.71
C VAL A 342 -23.14 1.48 -29.84
N ARG A 343 -22.96 0.27 -30.39
CA ARG A 343 -21.96 -0.01 -31.44
C ARG A 343 -22.07 0.86 -32.69
N ARG A 344 -23.24 1.45 -32.96
CA ARG A 344 -23.49 2.32 -34.12
C ARG A 344 -22.91 3.74 -33.95
N ILE A 345 -22.62 4.19 -32.73
CA ILE A 345 -22.08 5.53 -32.45
C ILE A 345 -20.65 5.39 -31.94
N PRO A 346 -19.62 5.52 -32.79
CA PRO A 346 -18.24 5.13 -32.46
C PRO A 346 -17.66 5.94 -31.31
N THR A 347 -17.98 7.22 -31.20
CA THR A 347 -17.50 8.11 -30.11
C THR A 347 -17.98 7.66 -28.74
N VAL A 348 -19.27 7.32 -28.62
CA VAL A 348 -19.87 6.83 -27.37
C VAL A 348 -19.38 5.42 -27.05
N ARG A 349 -19.26 4.55 -28.06
CA ARG A 349 -18.71 3.20 -27.92
C ARG A 349 -17.29 3.24 -27.31
N VAL A 350 -16.41 4.09 -27.85
CA VAL A 350 -15.02 4.20 -27.35
C VAL A 350 -14.98 4.62 -25.88
N ARG A 351 -15.85 5.56 -25.46
CA ARG A 351 -15.94 5.99 -24.06
C ARG A 351 -16.37 4.86 -23.13
N PHE A 352 -17.41 4.11 -23.51
CA PHE A 352 -17.85 2.95 -22.72
C PHE A 352 -16.80 1.83 -22.67
N LEU A 353 -16.09 1.57 -23.77
CA LEU A 353 -14.98 0.61 -23.76
C LEU A 353 -13.85 1.04 -22.83
N ARG A 354 -13.51 2.33 -22.77
CA ARG A 354 -12.50 2.86 -21.84
C ARG A 354 -12.92 2.69 -20.39
N LEU A 355 -14.17 3.00 -20.05
CA LEU A 355 -14.70 2.80 -18.71
C LEU A 355 -14.77 1.32 -18.33
N SER A 356 -15.16 0.46 -19.27
CA SER A 356 -15.14 -0.99 -19.09
C SER A 356 -13.72 -1.47 -18.78
N LEU A 357 -12.73 -1.06 -19.57
CA LEU A 357 -11.33 -1.41 -19.37
C LEU A 357 -10.80 -0.88 -18.03
N LEU A 358 -11.12 0.37 -17.66
CA LEU A 358 -10.72 0.96 -16.38
C LEU A 358 -11.25 0.14 -15.21
N SER A 359 -12.55 -0.17 -15.22
CA SER A 359 -13.17 -0.95 -14.14
C SER A 359 -12.61 -2.38 -14.09
N LEU A 360 -12.38 -3.03 -15.23
CA LEU A 360 -11.78 -4.38 -15.24
C LEU A 360 -10.32 -4.36 -14.75
N LEU A 361 -9.54 -3.35 -15.10
CA LEU A 361 -8.19 -3.17 -14.59
C LEU A 361 -8.17 -2.90 -13.08
N ALA A 362 -9.10 -2.09 -12.58
CA ALA A 362 -9.29 -1.89 -11.14
C ALA A 362 -9.63 -3.22 -10.46
N ALA A 363 -10.61 -3.97 -10.98
CA ALA A 363 -10.98 -5.28 -10.44
C ALA A 363 -9.80 -6.27 -10.42
N ALA A 364 -8.98 -6.32 -11.49
CA ALA A 364 -7.78 -7.15 -11.54
C ALA A 364 -6.74 -6.72 -10.48
N ALA A 365 -6.59 -5.42 -10.24
CA ALA A 365 -5.70 -4.91 -9.21
C ALA A 365 -6.20 -5.27 -7.79
N PHE A 366 -7.49 -5.09 -7.50
CA PHE A 366 -8.08 -5.55 -6.24
C PHE A 366 -7.96 -7.07 -6.08
N ALA A 367 -8.15 -7.85 -7.15
CA ALA A 367 -7.99 -9.31 -7.12
C ALA A 367 -6.56 -9.73 -6.77
N SER A 368 -5.57 -9.12 -7.43
CA SER A 368 -4.17 -9.35 -7.08
C SER A 368 -3.87 -8.95 -5.64
N SER A 369 -4.44 -7.84 -5.17
CA SER A 369 -4.26 -7.43 -3.78
C SER A 369 -4.91 -8.39 -2.78
N THR A 370 -6.09 -8.93 -3.07
CA THR A 370 -6.75 -9.95 -2.23
C THR A 370 -5.88 -11.19 -2.15
N VAL A 371 -5.30 -11.64 -3.27
CA VAL A 371 -4.40 -12.80 -3.28
C VAL A 371 -3.17 -12.54 -2.42
N VAL A 372 -2.53 -11.36 -2.54
CA VAL A 372 -1.38 -11.00 -1.71
C VAL A 372 -1.76 -10.96 -0.24
N ASN A 373 -2.87 -10.31 0.12
CA ASN A 373 -3.34 -10.24 1.51
C ASN A 373 -3.64 -11.63 2.08
N PHE A 374 -4.27 -12.50 1.30
CA PHE A 374 -4.58 -13.86 1.73
C PHE A 374 -3.32 -14.71 1.93
N LEU A 375 -2.35 -14.61 1.01
CA LEU A 375 -1.06 -15.30 1.13
C LEU A 375 -0.26 -14.78 2.34
N MET A 376 -0.30 -13.48 2.61
CA MET A 376 0.34 -12.90 3.80
C MET A 376 -0.39 -13.35 5.08
N ASP A 377 -1.72 -13.25 5.15
CA ASP A 377 -2.50 -13.66 6.33
C ASP A 377 -2.31 -15.15 6.70
N GLN A 378 -2.20 -16.03 5.70
CA GLN A 378 -1.91 -17.46 5.94
C GLN A 378 -0.51 -17.73 6.47
N THR A 379 0.48 -16.94 6.03
CA THR A 379 1.88 -17.11 6.47
C THR A 379 2.14 -16.45 7.81
N THR A 380 1.34 -15.45 8.18
CA THR A 380 1.56 -14.64 9.39
C THR A 380 0.30 -14.48 10.24
N LYS A 381 -0.25 -15.57 10.80
CA LYS A 381 -1.33 -15.48 11.80
C LYS A 381 -1.02 -14.54 12.99
N HIS A 382 0.24 -14.14 13.20
CA HIS A 382 0.67 -13.16 14.22
C HIS A 382 1.43 -11.92 13.72
N HIS A 383 1.78 -11.79 12.44
CA HIS A 383 2.30 -10.52 11.88
C HIS A 383 1.29 -9.91 10.93
N ARG A 384 0.20 -9.39 11.51
CA ARG A 384 -0.89 -8.71 10.79
C ARG A 384 -0.44 -7.36 10.26
N MET A 385 0.38 -7.34 9.21
CA MET A 385 0.61 -6.15 8.40
C MET A 385 0.53 -6.51 6.92
N SER A 386 -0.71 -6.41 6.43
CA SER A 386 -1.08 -6.54 5.02
C SER A 386 -0.55 -5.33 4.24
N THR A 387 0.42 -5.54 3.35
CA THR A 387 0.72 -4.57 2.29
C THR A 387 -0.03 -4.96 1.02
N VAL A 388 -1.26 -4.43 0.91
CA VAL A 388 -1.93 -4.09 -0.35
C VAL A 388 -1.01 -3.07 -1.02
N HIS A 389 -0.63 -3.18 -2.32
CA HIS A 389 -0.54 -2.00 -3.24
C HIS A 389 0.27 -2.04 -4.52
N GLN A 390 1.04 -3.07 -4.88
CA GLN A 390 1.83 -2.93 -6.12
C GLN A 390 1.01 -2.99 -7.43
N THR A 391 -0.26 -3.42 -7.41
CA THR A 391 -1.05 -3.66 -8.64
C THR A 391 -2.07 -2.59 -9.02
N MET A 392 -2.56 -1.76 -8.09
CA MET A 392 -3.55 -0.70 -8.39
C MET A 392 -2.99 0.50 -9.13
N VAL A 393 -1.67 0.61 -9.11
CA VAL A 393 -0.94 1.79 -9.53
C VAL A 393 -0.67 1.78 -11.04
N LEU A 394 -0.47 0.60 -11.62
CA LEU A 394 -0.20 0.48 -13.05
C LEU A 394 -1.46 0.79 -13.89
N SER A 395 -2.65 0.55 -13.34
CA SER A 395 -3.92 0.70 -14.05
C SER A 395 -4.39 2.14 -14.19
N SER A 396 -4.14 3.00 -13.20
CA SER A 396 -4.53 4.42 -13.25
C SER A 396 -3.59 5.25 -14.15
N THR A 397 -2.28 5.04 -14.04
CA THR A 397 -1.24 5.83 -14.74
C THR A 397 -1.12 5.51 -16.24
N LEU A 398 -1.29 4.25 -16.66
CA LEU A 398 -1.33 3.89 -18.09
C LEU A 398 -2.58 4.41 -18.80
N LEU A 399 -3.69 4.55 -18.07
CA LEU A 399 -4.97 4.89 -18.67
C LEU A 399 -5.16 6.40 -18.85
N GLU A 400 -4.72 7.23 -17.89
CA GLU A 400 -4.83 8.69 -18.04
C GLU A 400 -4.03 9.22 -19.23
N ASN A 401 -2.84 8.66 -19.45
CA ASN A 401 -1.99 8.99 -20.60
C ASN A 401 -2.59 8.57 -21.95
N THR A 402 -3.37 7.48 -21.99
CA THR A 402 -4.10 7.06 -23.21
C THR A 402 -5.39 7.86 -23.42
N LEU A 403 -6.02 8.34 -22.33
CA LEU A 403 -7.22 9.18 -22.37
C LEU A 403 -6.95 10.59 -22.92
N GLU A 404 -5.88 11.25 -22.47
CA GLU A 404 -5.52 12.60 -22.95
C GLU A 404 -4.93 12.63 -24.37
N ALA A 405 -4.21 11.56 -24.77
CA ALA A 405 -3.68 11.42 -26.12
C ALA A 405 -4.78 11.53 -27.19
N HIS A 406 -5.99 11.07 -26.86
CA HIS A 406 -7.09 11.02 -27.82
C HIS A 406 -8.03 12.24 -27.77
N GLN A 407 -8.29 12.81 -26.58
CA GLN A 407 -9.10 14.04 -26.47
C GLN A 407 -8.42 15.24 -27.15
N SER A 408 -7.08 15.30 -27.11
CA SER A 408 -6.31 16.30 -27.85
C SER A 408 -6.37 16.11 -29.38
N SER A 409 -6.64 14.90 -29.87
CA SER A 409 -6.94 14.67 -31.30
C SER A 409 -8.34 15.15 -31.66
N GLU A 410 -9.36 14.88 -30.83
CA GLU A 410 -10.75 15.31 -31.13
C GLU A 410 -10.89 16.84 -31.15
N ALA A 411 -10.17 17.56 -30.26
CA ALA A 411 -10.14 19.03 -30.27
C ALA A 411 -9.41 19.64 -31.50
N LEU A 412 -8.62 18.84 -32.23
CA LEU A 412 -8.01 19.24 -33.51
C LEU A 412 -8.96 19.00 -34.70
N TYR A 413 -9.92 18.07 -34.59
CA TYR A 413 -10.85 17.68 -35.68
C TYR A 413 -12.28 18.25 -35.52
N ALA A 414 -12.55 19.03 -34.47
CA ALA A 414 -13.87 19.58 -34.17
C ALA A 414 -14.39 20.80 -34.99
N PRO A 415 -13.80 21.30 -36.11
CA PRO A 415 -14.50 22.33 -36.89
C PRO A 415 -15.66 21.79 -37.75
N ALA A 416 -15.79 20.48 -37.98
CA ALA A 416 -16.73 19.96 -39.00
C ALA A 416 -18.13 19.55 -38.48
N THR A 417 -18.34 19.38 -37.17
CA THR A 417 -19.56 18.77 -36.64
C THR A 417 -20.66 19.74 -36.21
N ARG A 418 -20.41 21.06 -36.17
CA ARG A 418 -21.47 22.05 -35.89
C ARG A 418 -22.55 22.14 -36.98
N HIS A 419 -22.32 21.58 -38.17
CA HIS A 419 -23.34 21.52 -39.23
C HIS A 419 -24.24 20.27 -39.19
N LEU A 420 -23.93 19.27 -38.36
CA LEU A 420 -24.72 18.02 -38.31
C LEU A 420 -25.76 17.97 -37.18
N THR A 421 -25.68 18.84 -36.18
CA THR A 421 -26.69 18.95 -35.12
C THR A 421 -27.92 19.77 -35.49
N GLN A 422 -27.95 20.36 -36.69
CA GLN A 422 -29.16 21.03 -37.20
C GLN A 422 -30.08 20.11 -38.02
N ASN A 423 -29.63 18.90 -38.39
CA ASN A 423 -30.40 17.97 -39.23
C ASN A 423 -30.87 16.68 -38.52
N THR A 424 -30.65 16.54 -37.21
CA THR A 424 -31.13 15.39 -36.42
C THR A 424 -32.31 15.70 -35.51
N ALA A 425 -33.05 16.78 -35.80
CA ALA A 425 -34.40 17.02 -35.27
C ALA A 425 -35.52 16.39 -36.15
N CYS A 426 -35.16 15.59 -37.18
CA CYS A 426 -36.12 14.91 -38.06
C CYS A 426 -36.20 13.38 -37.83
N PHE A 427 -36.08 12.92 -36.59
CA PHE A 427 -36.32 11.51 -36.24
C PHE A 427 -37.22 11.35 -35.00
N GLU A 428 -38.29 12.14 -34.95
CA GLU A 428 -39.50 11.85 -34.17
C GLU A 428 -40.72 12.19 -35.03
N THR A 429 -41.08 11.28 -35.95
CA THR A 429 -42.45 11.03 -36.43
C THR A 429 -42.37 10.04 -37.60
N SER A 430 -42.57 8.75 -37.31
CA SER A 430 -42.88 7.72 -38.31
C SER A 430 -43.48 6.52 -37.58
N THR A 431 -44.77 6.66 -37.25
CA THR A 431 -45.81 5.63 -37.39
C THR A 431 -45.37 4.17 -37.33
N MET A 432 -45.60 3.52 -36.19
CA MET A 432 -45.83 2.08 -36.16
C MET A 432 -46.76 1.74 -34.99
N GLU A 433 -48.06 1.95 -35.18
CA GLU A 433 -49.11 1.28 -34.42
C GLU A 433 -50.42 1.34 -35.21
N ASP A 434 -50.70 0.26 -35.93
CA ASP A 434 -52.05 -0.11 -36.38
C ASP A 434 -52.08 -1.64 -36.50
N THR A 435 -52.46 -2.32 -35.41
CA THR A 435 -53.24 -3.56 -35.45
C THR A 435 -53.82 -3.88 -34.07
N LEU A 436 -55.12 -3.58 -33.95
CA LEU A 436 -56.15 -4.26 -33.17
C LEU A 436 -55.84 -4.70 -31.73
N TYR A 437 -56.45 -4.01 -30.75
CA TYR A 437 -57.33 -4.68 -29.77
C TYR A 437 -58.46 -3.73 -29.30
N HIS A 438 -59.68 -4.24 -29.37
CA HIS A 438 -60.94 -3.65 -28.91
C HIS A 438 -60.97 -3.43 -27.38
N TYR A 439 -61.40 -2.24 -26.92
CA TYR A 439 -62.62 -1.97 -26.11
C TYR A 439 -62.63 -0.49 -25.63
N PRO A 440 -63.80 0.15 -25.43
CA PRO A 440 -63.96 1.61 -25.49
C PRO A 440 -63.97 2.29 -24.12
N LEU A 441 -63.40 3.49 -24.05
CA LEU A 441 -63.62 4.45 -22.95
C LEU A 441 -64.61 5.54 -23.38
N ARG A 442 -65.65 5.65 -22.55
CA ARG A 442 -66.84 6.48 -22.65
C ARG A 442 -66.46 7.97 -22.53
N LYS A 443 -66.97 8.79 -23.46
CA LYS A 443 -66.99 10.26 -23.43
C LYS A 443 -67.99 10.79 -22.39
N HIS A 444 -67.68 11.94 -21.79
CA HIS A 444 -68.56 13.14 -21.64
C HIS A 444 -67.68 14.30 -21.14
N ALA A 445 -67.44 15.34 -21.97
CA ALA A 445 -68.16 16.63 -22.08
C ALA A 445 -67.40 17.74 -21.30
N ALA A 446 -66.69 18.71 -21.90
CA ALA A 446 -67.08 19.83 -22.78
C ALA A 446 -67.69 21.04 -22.05
N ALA A 447 -66.94 22.17 -22.01
CA ALA A 447 -67.34 23.60 -22.10
C ALA A 447 -66.21 24.46 -21.45
N SER A 448 -65.44 25.38 -22.07
CA SER A 448 -65.74 26.55 -22.92
C SER A 448 -66.53 27.62 -22.13
N VAL A 449 -66.23 28.92 -22.00
CA VAL A 449 -65.50 29.95 -22.79
C VAL A 449 -65.30 31.17 -21.86
N ASN A 450 -64.22 31.94 -22.05
CA ASN A 450 -64.08 33.33 -21.55
C ASN A 450 -64.68 34.34 -22.55
N VAL A 451 -65.54 35.27 -22.10
CA VAL A 451 -65.88 36.51 -22.82
C VAL A 451 -65.82 37.72 -21.87
N LEU A 452 -64.83 38.58 -22.15
CA LEU A 452 -64.77 40.05 -22.17
C LEU A 452 -65.72 40.94 -21.33
N ARG A 453 -65.07 41.96 -20.74
CA ARG A 453 -65.43 43.40 -20.63
C ARG A 453 -66.70 43.80 -19.86
N GLY A 454 -66.47 44.63 -18.85
CA GLY A 454 -66.77 46.06 -18.98
C GLY A 454 -67.83 46.63 -18.04
N ASN A 455 -67.37 47.62 -17.27
CA ASN A 455 -68.05 48.85 -16.82
C ASN A 455 -69.23 48.80 -15.83
N ASP A 456 -68.98 49.56 -14.76
CA ASP A 456 -69.79 50.61 -14.15
C ASP A 456 -71.15 50.28 -13.52
N GLY A 457 -71.25 50.58 -12.22
CA GLY A 457 -72.48 50.69 -11.46
C GLY A 457 -72.34 50.16 -10.04
#